data_AF-A0A978T9R8-F1
#
_entry.id   AF-A0A978T9R8-F1
#
_cell.length_a   1.000
_cell.length_b   1.000
_cell.length_c   1.000
_cell.angle_alpha   90.00
_cell.angle_beta   90.00
_cell.angle_gamma   90.00
#
_symmetry.space_group_name_H-M   'P 1'
#
loop_
_entity.id
_entity.type
_entity.pdbx_description
1 polymer ?
#
loop_
_entity_poly.entity_id
_entity_poly.type
_entity_poly.pdbx_seq_one_letter_code
_entity_poly.pdbx_strand_id
1 'polypeptide(L)'
;MASQWERLLKNQGTWVGSFTQISPTGAVIQETPTEVALIPLQQGRTIRQEIRKQAPGQASSETVLEYSSLGRGVLFCENGAFSQGSIQWSPVSEFGAELGLIEGPERLRLVQIFPRQPTLGSLTLIREALAGISAPPRPRLTLDSLLGTWLGEAVTVYPDFQPEQSLGTRLEVQRLSQGDIHQTLSWGDSPSLASQAQQVGASLRFEGGRPPVTVLFLPGGATATFPTQIQPGQPFFLEMGWLINPDLRHRLIRSYNAQGTWVSLTLVVEHRQPTD
;
A
#
# COMPACT_ATOMS: atom_id res chain seq x y z
N MET A 1 4.68 24.12 1.13
CA MET A 1 4.50 22.66 0.98
C MET A 1 4.97 22.29 -0.40
N ALA A 2 5.62 21.13 -0.56
CA ALA A 2 6.04 20.67 -1.87
C ALA A 2 4.81 20.36 -2.75
N SER A 3 4.88 20.73 -4.01
CA SER A 3 3.90 20.34 -5.03
C SER A 3 3.89 18.82 -5.22
N GLN A 4 2.79 18.30 -5.77
CA GLN A 4 2.68 16.88 -6.13
C GLN A 4 3.80 16.43 -7.09
N TRP A 5 4.27 17.33 -7.95
CA TRP A 5 5.37 17.06 -8.87
C TRP A 5 6.72 16.94 -8.15
N GLU A 6 7.01 17.82 -7.19
CA GLU A 6 8.21 17.72 -6.35
C GLU A 6 8.20 16.43 -5.50
N ARG A 7 7.02 15.98 -5.05
CA ARG A 7 6.87 14.71 -4.33
C ARG A 7 7.10 13.49 -5.22
N LEU A 8 6.62 13.53 -6.48
CA LEU A 8 6.96 12.52 -7.49
C LEU A 8 8.48 12.43 -7.69
N LEU A 9 9.18 13.57 -7.79
CA LEU A 9 10.63 13.61 -8.01
C LEU A 9 11.43 12.92 -6.89
N LYS A 10 10.86 12.72 -5.69
CA LYS A 10 11.48 11.90 -4.63
C LYS A 10 11.64 10.41 -5.03
N ASN A 11 10.93 9.96 -6.07
CA ASN A 11 11.06 8.61 -6.62
C ASN A 11 12.07 8.52 -7.78
N GLN A 12 12.79 9.58 -8.13
CA GLN A 12 13.77 9.55 -9.21
C GLN A 12 14.88 8.51 -8.97
N GLY A 13 15.44 7.98 -10.06
CA GLY A 13 16.50 6.98 -10.02
C GLY A 13 16.09 5.67 -10.68
N THR A 14 17.04 4.72 -10.70
CA THR A 14 16.84 3.38 -11.25
C THR A 14 16.56 2.41 -10.12
N TRP A 15 15.41 1.77 -10.17
CA TRP A 15 14.90 0.87 -9.14
C TRP A 15 14.93 -0.56 -9.67
N VAL A 16 15.71 -1.42 -9.03
CA VAL A 16 15.92 -2.82 -9.41
C VAL A 16 15.17 -3.71 -8.44
N GLY A 17 14.46 -4.71 -8.96
CA GLY A 17 13.57 -5.52 -8.13
C GLY A 17 12.83 -6.58 -8.90
N SER A 18 11.61 -6.89 -8.45
CA SER A 18 10.73 -7.83 -9.14
C SER A 18 9.27 -7.45 -9.02
N PHE A 19 8.50 -7.83 -10.04
CA PHE A 19 7.04 -7.81 -10.03
C PHE A 19 6.57 -9.22 -9.70
N THR A 20 5.96 -9.40 -8.53
CA THR A 20 5.50 -10.68 -8.03
C THR A 20 3.98 -10.74 -8.05
N GLN A 21 3.42 -11.60 -8.90
CA GLN A 21 2.00 -11.88 -8.96
C GLN A 21 1.61 -12.80 -7.80
N ILE A 22 0.58 -12.41 -7.06
CA ILE A 22 0.11 -13.09 -5.86
C ILE A 22 -1.40 -13.31 -5.95
N SER A 23 -1.85 -14.51 -5.57
CA SER A 23 -3.28 -14.82 -5.48
C SER A 23 -3.94 -14.06 -4.32
N PRO A 24 -5.28 -13.92 -4.32
CA PRO A 24 -6.02 -13.37 -3.17
C PRO A 24 -5.81 -14.13 -1.84
N THR A 25 -5.24 -15.34 -1.89
CA THR A 25 -4.90 -16.16 -0.71
C THR A 25 -3.44 -16.03 -0.27
N GLY A 26 -2.62 -15.25 -0.98
CA GLY A 26 -1.21 -15.01 -0.64
C GLY A 26 -0.21 -16.01 -1.22
N ALA A 27 -0.64 -16.83 -2.19
CA ALA A 27 0.24 -17.73 -2.93
C ALA A 27 0.97 -16.98 -4.04
N VAL A 28 2.29 -17.15 -4.12
CA VAL A 28 3.10 -16.58 -5.21
C VAL A 28 2.85 -17.38 -6.48
N ILE A 29 2.42 -16.71 -7.54
CA ILE A 29 2.10 -17.32 -8.84
C ILE A 29 3.30 -17.21 -9.77
N GLN A 30 3.86 -16.01 -9.87
CA GLN A 30 4.98 -15.71 -10.77
C GLN A 30 5.79 -14.55 -10.21
N GLU A 31 7.10 -14.60 -10.39
CA GLU A 31 7.99 -13.48 -10.11
C GLU A 31 8.78 -13.13 -11.37
N THR A 32 8.77 -11.85 -11.73
CA THR A 32 9.45 -11.34 -12.92
C THR A 32 10.45 -10.25 -12.50
N PRO A 33 11.76 -10.45 -12.66
CA PRO A 33 12.76 -9.41 -12.45
C PRO A 33 12.48 -8.15 -13.28
N THR A 34 12.68 -6.99 -12.67
CA THR A 34 12.41 -5.70 -13.28
C THR A 34 13.45 -4.65 -12.95
N GLU A 35 13.63 -3.72 -13.88
CA GLU A 35 14.33 -2.45 -13.68
C GLU A 35 13.39 -1.31 -14.08
N VAL A 36 13.17 -0.35 -13.17
CA VAL A 36 12.30 0.80 -13.38
C VAL A 36 13.09 2.09 -13.17
N ALA A 37 13.38 2.82 -14.24
CA ALA A 37 14.06 4.11 -14.17
C ALA A 37 13.04 5.25 -14.22
N LEU A 38 13.15 6.20 -13.29
CA LEU A 38 12.44 7.48 -13.32
C LEU A 38 13.49 8.58 -13.52
N ILE A 39 13.57 9.08 -14.75
CA ILE A 39 14.61 9.99 -15.22
C ILE A 39 14.01 11.39 -15.37
N PRO A 40 14.42 12.36 -14.54
CA PRO A 40 14.02 13.76 -14.71
C PRO A 40 14.64 14.33 -15.98
N LEU A 41 13.81 14.89 -16.85
CA LEU A 41 14.21 15.62 -18.06
C LEU A 41 13.83 17.09 -17.90
N GLN A 42 14.41 17.96 -18.73
CA GLN A 42 14.06 19.39 -18.81
C GLN A 42 14.08 20.07 -17.42
N GLN A 43 15.18 19.92 -16.68
CA GLN A 43 15.34 20.43 -15.32
C GLN A 43 14.26 19.91 -14.35
N GLY A 44 13.80 18.68 -14.56
CA GLY A 44 12.81 18.01 -13.73
C GLY A 44 11.36 18.38 -14.02
N ARG A 45 11.03 19.06 -15.13
CA ARG A 45 9.64 19.36 -15.52
C ARG A 45 8.93 18.20 -16.22
N THR A 46 9.70 17.24 -16.70
CA THR A 46 9.22 16.03 -17.37
C THR A 46 9.88 14.83 -16.70
N ILE A 47 9.14 13.74 -16.53
CA ILE A 47 9.74 12.45 -16.18
C ILE A 47 9.62 11.51 -17.37
N ARG A 48 10.75 10.86 -17.70
CA ARG A 48 10.78 9.66 -18.51
C ARG A 48 10.85 8.45 -17.61
N GLN A 49 9.84 7.58 -17.72
CA GLN A 49 9.76 6.32 -17.02
C GLN A 49 10.10 5.19 -17.98
N GLU A 50 11.14 4.42 -17.67
CA GLU A 50 11.52 3.21 -18.41
C GLU A 50 11.23 2.00 -17.51
N ILE A 51 10.48 1.03 -18.02
CA ILE A 51 10.16 -0.22 -17.31
C ILE A 51 10.67 -1.38 -18.15
N ARG A 52 11.67 -2.09 -17.63
CA ARG A 52 12.23 -3.30 -18.24
C ARG A 52 11.80 -4.51 -17.43
N LYS A 53 11.28 -5.53 -18.11
CA LYS A 53 10.89 -6.81 -17.50
C LYS A 53 11.65 -7.95 -18.17
N GLN A 54 12.23 -8.81 -17.34
CA GLN A 54 13.02 -9.96 -17.78
C GLN A 54 12.36 -11.25 -17.29
N ALA A 55 11.33 -11.70 -17.97
CA ALA A 55 10.67 -12.96 -17.63
C ALA A 55 11.56 -14.16 -18.03
N PRO A 56 11.72 -15.18 -17.17
CA PRO A 56 12.53 -16.36 -17.49
C PRO A 56 12.08 -17.04 -18.79
N GLY A 57 13.02 -17.28 -19.71
CA GLY A 57 12.75 -17.94 -20.99
C GLY A 57 11.97 -17.11 -22.01
N GLN A 58 11.77 -15.81 -21.78
CA GLN A 58 11.12 -14.89 -22.72
C GLN A 58 12.08 -13.75 -23.09
N ALA A 59 11.83 -13.11 -24.24
CA ALA A 59 12.54 -11.90 -24.61
C ALA A 59 12.23 -10.78 -23.59
N SER A 60 13.24 -9.94 -23.29
CA SER A 60 13.02 -8.77 -22.46
C SER A 60 12.00 -7.84 -23.09
N SER A 61 11.07 -7.32 -22.29
CA SER A 61 10.14 -6.28 -22.73
C SER A 61 10.54 -4.95 -22.10
N GLU A 62 10.39 -3.87 -22.86
CA GLU A 62 10.63 -2.50 -22.41
C GLU A 62 9.39 -1.65 -22.70
N THR A 63 9.04 -0.80 -21.75
CA THR A 63 7.98 0.20 -21.90
C THR A 63 8.56 1.55 -21.50
N VAL A 64 8.41 2.56 -22.36
CA VAL A 64 8.86 3.92 -22.11
C VAL A 64 7.64 4.84 -22.10
N LEU A 65 7.51 5.64 -21.04
CA LEU A 65 6.46 6.63 -20.86
C LEU A 65 7.12 7.98 -20.57
N GLU A 66 6.59 9.06 -21.14
CA GLU A 66 7.01 10.42 -20.81
C GLU A 66 5.78 11.25 -20.41
N TYR A 67 5.88 11.96 -19.30
CA TYR A 67 4.80 12.81 -18.80
C TYR A 67 5.35 14.05 -18.11
N SER A 68 4.58 15.13 -18.20
CA SER A 68 4.89 16.45 -17.57
C SER A 68 3.74 16.92 -16.67
N SER A 69 2.82 16.02 -16.34
CA SER A 69 1.68 16.25 -15.47
C SER A 69 1.21 14.94 -14.85
N LEU A 70 0.54 15.00 -13.71
CA LEU A 70 -0.05 13.85 -13.04
C LEU A 70 -1.52 13.66 -13.42
N GLY A 71 -1.94 12.40 -13.55
CA GLY A 71 -3.35 12.07 -13.75
C GLY A 71 -4.18 12.29 -12.48
N ARG A 72 -5.49 12.52 -12.63
CA ARG A 72 -6.42 12.75 -11.51
C ARG A 72 -6.53 11.57 -10.52
N GLY A 73 -6.06 10.39 -10.91
CA GLY A 73 -6.05 9.18 -10.06
C GLY A 73 -4.77 9.03 -9.23
N VAL A 74 -3.83 9.98 -9.32
CA VAL A 74 -2.50 9.91 -8.70
C VAL A 74 -2.37 10.97 -7.61
N LEU A 75 -1.86 10.57 -6.44
CA LEU A 75 -1.53 11.48 -5.35
C LEU A 75 -0.30 10.96 -4.58
N PHE A 76 0.54 11.89 -4.16
CA PHE A 76 1.77 11.68 -3.42
C PHE A 76 1.68 12.34 -2.04
N CYS A 77 2.13 11.59 -1.04
CA CYS A 77 2.45 12.08 0.29
C CYS A 77 3.80 12.81 0.27
N GLU A 78 4.08 13.59 1.31
CA GLU A 78 5.28 14.41 1.38
C GLU A 78 6.56 13.58 1.20
N ASN A 79 6.68 12.38 1.77
CA ASN A 79 7.89 11.56 1.63
C ASN A 79 8.09 10.90 0.24
N GLY A 80 7.14 11.06 -0.70
CA GLY A 80 7.16 10.40 -2.01
C GLY A 80 6.40 9.08 -2.06
N ALA A 81 5.82 8.61 -0.94
CA ALA A 81 4.82 7.54 -0.98
C ALA A 81 3.61 8.00 -1.81
N PHE A 82 2.95 7.09 -2.51
CA PHE A 82 1.96 7.47 -3.50
C PHE A 82 0.86 6.43 -3.68
N SER A 83 -0.25 6.86 -4.28
CA SER A 83 -1.22 5.95 -4.84
C SER A 83 -1.63 6.40 -6.24
N GLN A 84 -1.81 5.43 -7.13
CA GLN A 84 -2.37 5.60 -8.47
C GLN A 84 -3.49 4.58 -8.66
N GLY A 85 -4.68 5.01 -9.07
CA GLY A 85 -5.77 4.07 -9.32
C GLY A 85 -7.08 4.70 -9.76
N SER A 86 -8.14 3.90 -9.72
CA SER A 86 -9.49 4.32 -10.05
C SER A 86 -9.95 5.50 -9.18
N ILE A 87 -10.48 6.56 -9.79
CA ILE A 87 -11.09 7.69 -9.05
C ILE A 87 -12.53 7.38 -8.61
N GLN A 88 -13.15 6.38 -9.24
CA GLN A 88 -14.53 5.99 -9.05
C GLN A 88 -14.62 4.47 -9.15
N TRP A 89 -15.29 3.85 -8.18
CA TRP A 89 -15.67 2.45 -8.26
C TRP A 89 -16.95 2.28 -9.08
N SER A 90 -17.02 1.18 -9.83
CA SER A 90 -18.18 0.77 -10.60
C SER A 90 -18.25 -0.76 -10.63
N PRO A 91 -19.46 -1.35 -10.50
CA PRO A 91 -19.64 -2.80 -10.50
C PRO A 91 -19.40 -3.44 -11.89
N VAL A 92 -19.32 -2.65 -12.96
CA VAL A 92 -19.21 -3.15 -14.34
C VAL A 92 -17.83 -2.91 -14.97
N SER A 93 -16.93 -2.21 -14.29
CA SER A 93 -15.56 -1.98 -14.75
C SER A 93 -14.56 -2.68 -13.83
N GLU A 94 -13.36 -2.91 -14.34
CA GLU A 94 -12.23 -3.24 -13.48
C GLU A 94 -11.98 -2.07 -12.52
N PHE A 95 -11.61 -2.41 -11.29
CA PHE A 95 -11.32 -1.46 -10.23
C PHE A 95 -10.02 -1.85 -9.54
N GLY A 96 -9.22 -0.86 -9.17
CA GLY A 96 -8.01 -1.14 -8.42
C GLY A 96 -7.18 0.08 -8.17
N ALA A 97 -6.13 -0.13 -7.39
CA ALA A 97 -5.11 0.87 -7.17
C ALA A 97 -3.77 0.22 -6.91
N GLU A 98 -2.74 0.94 -7.31
CA GLU A 98 -1.39 0.81 -6.80
C GLU A 98 -1.23 1.73 -5.58
N LEU A 99 -0.60 1.19 -4.55
CA LEU A 99 -0.10 1.91 -3.39
C LEU A 99 1.42 1.70 -3.36
N GLY A 100 2.18 2.76 -3.12
CA GLY A 100 3.65 2.73 -3.10
C GLY A 100 4.17 3.39 -1.84
N LEU A 101 4.85 2.63 -1.00
CA LEU A 101 5.61 3.12 0.15
C LEU A 101 7.10 3.22 -0.24
N ILE A 102 7.78 4.25 0.25
CA ILE A 102 9.21 4.50 0.03
C ILE A 102 9.86 4.77 1.38
N GLU A 103 11.04 4.18 1.60
CA GLU A 103 11.88 4.41 2.77
C GLU A 103 13.35 4.35 2.35
N GLY A 104 14.00 5.52 2.37
CA GLY A 104 15.38 5.65 1.92
C GLY A 104 15.61 5.09 0.51
N PRO A 105 16.55 4.14 0.32
CA PRO A 105 16.87 3.57 -0.99
C PRO A 105 15.96 2.41 -1.39
N GLU A 106 14.89 2.15 -0.66
CA GLU A 106 13.99 1.02 -0.90
C GLU A 106 12.55 1.51 -1.06
N ARG A 107 11.80 0.79 -1.89
CA ARG A 107 10.36 1.02 -2.01
C ARG A 107 9.61 -0.29 -2.18
N LEU A 108 8.40 -0.29 -1.64
CA LEU A 108 7.48 -1.40 -1.71
C LEU A 108 6.18 -0.90 -2.32
N ARG A 109 5.75 -1.50 -3.41
CA ARG A 109 4.50 -1.15 -4.08
C ARG A 109 3.59 -2.37 -4.13
N LEU A 110 2.29 -2.13 -4.00
CA LEU A 110 1.27 -3.15 -4.03
C LEU A 110 0.14 -2.71 -4.93
N VAL A 111 -0.12 -3.49 -5.97
CA VAL A 111 -1.31 -3.34 -6.82
C VAL A 111 -2.38 -4.31 -6.33
N GLN A 112 -3.59 -3.80 -6.10
CA GLN A 112 -4.77 -4.59 -5.77
C GLN A 112 -5.80 -4.44 -6.90
N ILE A 113 -6.15 -5.53 -7.57
CA ILE A 113 -7.09 -5.52 -8.70
C ILE A 113 -8.34 -6.33 -8.35
N PHE A 114 -9.48 -5.66 -8.47
CA PHE A 114 -10.81 -6.23 -8.48
C PHE A 114 -11.23 -6.30 -9.95
N PRO A 115 -11.38 -7.50 -10.53
CA PRO A 115 -11.99 -7.64 -11.84
C PRO A 115 -13.44 -7.13 -11.79
N ARG A 116 -14.24 -7.33 -12.83
CA ARG A 116 -15.66 -6.92 -12.88
C ARG A 116 -16.55 -7.72 -11.91
N GLN A 117 -16.16 -7.78 -10.64
CA GLN A 117 -16.69 -8.52 -9.52
C GLN A 117 -16.29 -7.77 -8.22
N PRO A 118 -17.06 -7.91 -7.14
CA PRO A 118 -16.83 -7.12 -5.92
C PRO A 118 -15.72 -7.67 -5.01
N THR A 119 -15.05 -8.76 -5.40
CA THR A 119 -13.99 -9.41 -4.62
C THR A 119 -12.64 -9.29 -5.30
N LEU A 120 -11.57 -9.28 -4.51
CA LEU A 120 -10.20 -9.18 -5.01
C LEU A 120 -9.88 -10.33 -5.97
N GLY A 121 -9.36 -10.00 -7.15
CA GLY A 121 -8.95 -10.99 -8.15
C GLY A 121 -7.46 -11.28 -8.14
N SER A 122 -6.63 -10.24 -8.04
CA SER A 122 -5.18 -10.41 -8.05
C SER A 122 -4.44 -9.31 -7.31
N LEU A 123 -3.21 -9.64 -6.92
CA LEU A 123 -2.25 -8.75 -6.29
C LEU A 123 -0.96 -8.76 -7.12
N THR A 124 -0.30 -7.61 -7.24
CA THR A 124 1.10 -7.54 -7.68
C THR A 124 1.91 -6.84 -6.62
N LEU A 125 2.81 -7.57 -5.98
CA LEU A 125 3.78 -7.02 -5.03
C LEU A 125 5.05 -6.66 -5.78
N ILE A 126 5.48 -5.41 -5.69
CA ILE A 126 6.66 -4.89 -6.36
C ILE A 126 7.66 -4.46 -5.29
N ARG A 127 8.78 -5.18 -5.20
CA ARG A 127 9.85 -4.95 -4.22
C ARG A 127 11.05 -4.43 -4.96
N GLU A 128 11.48 -3.22 -4.67
CA GLU A 128 12.54 -2.54 -5.40
C GLU A 128 13.51 -1.83 -4.46
N ALA A 129 14.79 -1.79 -4.86
CA ALA A 129 15.82 -0.97 -4.26
C ALA A 129 16.52 -0.15 -5.34
N LEU A 130 17.13 0.97 -4.96
CA LEU A 130 17.95 1.75 -5.88
C LEU A 130 19.10 0.90 -6.42
N ALA A 131 19.43 1.08 -7.70
CA ALA A 131 20.52 0.39 -8.37
C ALA A 131 21.83 0.56 -7.59
N GLY A 132 22.55 -0.55 -7.39
CA GLY A 132 23.77 -0.59 -6.57
C GLY A 132 23.54 -0.80 -5.07
N ILE A 133 22.29 -0.76 -4.60
CA ILE A 133 21.93 -1.06 -3.21
C ILE A 133 21.45 -2.51 -3.10
N SER A 134 21.98 -3.24 -2.13
CA SER A 134 21.48 -4.56 -1.76
C SER A 134 20.44 -4.41 -0.64
N ALA A 135 19.18 -4.69 -0.96
CA ALA A 135 18.13 -4.73 0.06
C ALA A 135 18.31 -5.96 0.96
N PRO A 136 18.18 -5.82 2.29
CA PRO A 136 18.23 -6.96 3.19
C PRO A 136 17.07 -7.91 2.90
N PRO A 137 17.29 -9.24 2.98
CA PRO A 137 16.21 -10.20 2.83
C PRO A 137 15.20 -9.99 3.96
N ARG A 138 13.96 -9.66 3.61
CA ARG A 138 12.87 -9.53 4.57
C ARG A 138 11.97 -10.77 4.53
N PRO A 139 11.77 -11.45 5.67
CA PRO A 139 10.90 -12.62 5.71
C PRO A 139 9.45 -12.23 5.39
N ARG A 140 8.61 -13.24 5.15
CA ARG A 140 7.16 -13.06 5.11
C ARG A 140 6.71 -12.53 6.47
N LEU A 141 5.81 -11.54 6.46
CA LEU A 141 5.21 -11.03 7.69
C LEU A 141 4.41 -12.14 8.39
N THR A 142 4.51 -12.22 9.71
CA THR A 142 3.66 -13.07 10.54
C THR A 142 2.84 -12.22 11.51
N LEU A 143 1.80 -12.80 12.09
CA LEU A 143 1.02 -12.13 13.14
C LEU A 143 1.91 -11.71 14.31
N ASP A 144 2.86 -12.55 14.72
CA ASP A 144 3.73 -12.26 15.86
C ASP A 144 4.59 -11.01 15.63
N SER A 145 4.92 -10.72 14.36
CA SER A 145 5.60 -9.48 13.98
C SER A 145 4.74 -8.22 14.20
N LEU A 146 3.41 -8.33 14.34
CA LEU A 146 2.51 -7.20 14.54
C LEU A 146 2.00 -7.04 15.98
N LEU A 147 2.15 -8.08 16.82
CA LEU A 147 1.69 -8.03 18.21
C LEU A 147 2.39 -6.91 19.00
N GLY A 148 1.62 -6.25 19.86
CA GLY A 148 2.09 -5.16 20.71
C GLY A 148 1.38 -3.84 20.44
N THR A 149 2.00 -2.75 20.89
CA THR A 149 1.50 -1.39 20.73
C THR A 149 2.35 -0.64 19.72
N TRP A 150 1.70 0.06 18.81
CA TRP A 150 2.30 0.91 17.79
C TRP A 150 1.80 2.34 17.99
N LEU A 151 2.73 3.30 18.04
CA LEU A 151 2.43 4.73 18.13
C LEU A 151 3.00 5.45 16.92
N GLY A 152 2.25 6.40 16.36
CA GLY A 152 2.65 7.04 15.13
C GLY A 152 1.92 8.33 14.84
N GLU A 153 2.14 8.82 13.63
CA GLU A 153 1.42 9.94 13.03
C GLU A 153 0.82 9.48 11.70
N ALA A 154 -0.39 9.96 11.42
CA ALA A 154 -1.01 9.85 10.13
C ALA A 154 -1.19 11.21 9.47
N VAL A 155 -0.82 11.28 8.19
CA VAL A 155 -0.99 12.46 7.35
C VAL A 155 -1.92 12.11 6.19
N THR A 156 -3.04 12.83 6.09
CA THR A 156 -4.03 12.69 5.01
C THR A 156 -3.86 13.80 3.98
N VAL A 157 -3.74 13.39 2.72
CA VAL A 157 -3.75 14.25 1.53
C VAL A 157 -5.03 14.03 0.73
N TYR A 158 -5.54 15.09 0.12
CA TYR A 158 -6.84 15.08 -0.58
C TYR A 158 -6.68 15.36 -2.08
N PRO A 159 -7.41 14.65 -2.98
CA PRO A 159 -7.36 14.88 -4.42
C PRO A 159 -7.82 16.27 -4.87
N ASP A 160 -8.60 16.97 -4.05
CA ASP A 160 -9.10 18.32 -4.29
C ASP A 160 -8.19 19.42 -3.71
N PHE A 161 -6.99 19.05 -3.24
CA PHE A 161 -5.96 19.95 -2.71
C PHE A 161 -6.39 20.76 -1.47
N GLN A 162 -7.34 20.23 -0.70
CA GLN A 162 -7.56 20.72 0.65
C GLN A 162 -6.27 20.62 1.50
N PRO A 163 -6.11 21.46 2.53
CA PRO A 163 -4.99 21.37 3.46
C PRO A 163 -4.86 19.96 4.05
N GLU A 164 -3.62 19.51 4.20
CA GLU A 164 -3.32 18.21 4.80
C GLU A 164 -3.73 18.17 6.26
N GLN A 165 -4.13 16.99 6.72
CA GLN A 165 -4.50 16.76 8.11
C GLN A 165 -3.53 15.77 8.75
N SER A 166 -2.97 16.16 9.89
CA SER A 166 -2.09 15.34 10.71
C SER A 166 -2.79 14.95 12.01
N LEU A 167 -2.71 13.67 12.38
CA LEU A 167 -3.28 13.14 13.61
C LEU A 167 -2.33 12.10 14.21
N GLY A 168 -2.20 12.08 15.54
CA GLY A 168 -1.53 10.98 16.23
C GLY A 168 -2.31 9.67 16.09
N THR A 169 -1.62 8.54 15.99
CA THR A 169 -2.26 7.22 15.90
C THR A 169 -1.74 6.28 16.98
N ARG A 170 -2.64 5.44 17.50
CA ARG A 170 -2.28 4.31 18.37
C ARG A 170 -2.96 3.04 17.87
N LEU A 171 -2.17 2.01 17.63
CA LEU A 171 -2.65 0.68 17.23
C LEU A 171 -2.17 -0.34 18.26
N GLU A 172 -3.09 -1.07 18.87
CA GLU A 172 -2.79 -2.20 19.74
C GLU A 172 -3.28 -3.49 19.08
N VAL A 173 -2.41 -4.49 18.99
CA VAL A 173 -2.73 -5.80 18.43
C VAL A 173 -2.40 -6.87 19.46
N GLN A 174 -3.40 -7.65 19.85
CA GLN A 174 -3.30 -8.67 20.88
C GLN A 174 -3.83 -10.00 20.35
N ARG A 175 -3.19 -11.09 20.76
CA ARG A 175 -3.69 -12.45 20.56
C ARG A 175 -4.50 -12.84 21.78
N LEU A 176 -5.81 -13.05 21.62
CA LEU A 176 -6.69 -13.48 22.73
C LEU A 176 -6.61 -15.00 22.95
N SER A 177 -6.57 -15.75 21.86
CA SER A 177 -6.49 -17.21 21.85
C SER A 177 -5.81 -17.69 20.56
N GLN A 178 -5.74 -19.00 20.34
CA GLN A 178 -5.22 -19.55 19.09
C GLN A 178 -6.14 -19.16 17.92
N GLY A 179 -5.72 -18.15 17.14
CA GLY A 179 -6.43 -17.69 15.95
C GLY A 179 -7.33 -16.47 16.19
N ASP A 180 -7.60 -16.11 17.45
CA ASP A 180 -8.38 -14.93 17.81
C ASP A 180 -7.47 -13.72 18.04
N ILE A 181 -7.69 -12.66 17.27
CA ILE A 181 -6.96 -11.40 17.36
C ILE A 181 -7.91 -10.31 17.81
N HIS A 182 -7.47 -9.50 18.76
CA HIS A 182 -8.11 -8.24 19.11
C HIS A 182 -7.25 -7.07 18.65
N GLN A 183 -7.86 -6.09 18.01
CA GLN A 183 -7.20 -4.88 17.56
C GLN A 183 -7.95 -3.65 18.06
N THR A 184 -7.22 -2.70 18.65
CA THR A 184 -7.73 -1.37 19.00
C THR A 184 -6.97 -0.31 18.23
N LEU A 185 -7.68 0.57 17.52
CA LEU A 185 -7.10 1.64 16.71
C LEU A 185 -7.68 3.00 17.11
N SER A 186 -6.82 3.98 17.38
CA SER A 186 -7.21 5.34 17.75
C SER A 186 -6.53 6.37 16.83
N TRP A 187 -7.26 7.43 16.49
CA TRP A 187 -6.82 8.52 15.62
C TRP A 187 -7.13 9.87 16.27
N GLY A 188 -6.10 10.59 16.70
CA GLY A 188 -6.23 11.80 17.51
C GLY A 188 -7.13 11.55 18.72
N ASP A 189 -8.05 12.47 18.96
CA ASP A 189 -9.02 12.39 20.07
C ASP A 189 -10.30 11.61 19.71
N SER A 190 -10.34 10.97 18.54
CA SER A 190 -11.52 10.19 18.14
C SER A 190 -11.66 8.93 19.02
N PRO A 191 -12.90 8.47 19.28
CA PRO A 191 -13.12 7.21 19.98
C PRO A 191 -12.36 6.05 19.33
N SER A 192 -11.74 5.23 20.15
CA SER A 192 -10.99 4.06 19.68
C SER A 192 -11.92 3.05 18.99
N LEU A 193 -11.52 2.55 17.83
CA LEU A 193 -12.16 1.46 17.14
C LEU A 193 -11.58 0.13 17.63
N ALA A 194 -12.36 -0.63 18.40
CA ALA A 194 -12.05 -1.99 18.78
C ALA A 194 -12.65 -2.97 17.76
N SER A 195 -11.88 -3.98 17.36
CA SER A 195 -12.29 -5.00 16.39
C SER A 195 -11.67 -6.34 16.70
N GLN A 196 -12.34 -7.40 16.25
CA GLN A 196 -11.86 -8.77 16.39
C GLN A 196 -11.66 -9.40 15.02
N ALA A 197 -10.62 -10.21 14.90
CA ALA A 197 -10.32 -10.97 13.70
C ALA A 197 -10.04 -12.44 14.00
N GLN A 198 -10.32 -13.26 12.98
CA GLN A 198 -9.95 -14.66 12.93
C GLN A 198 -8.77 -14.85 11.99
N GLN A 199 -7.75 -15.57 12.43
CA GLN A 199 -6.64 -15.97 11.57
C GLN A 199 -7.04 -17.17 10.71
N VAL A 200 -7.00 -16.99 9.39
CA VAL A 200 -7.26 -18.06 8.41
C VAL A 200 -6.06 -18.14 7.47
N GLY A 201 -5.19 -19.12 7.72
CA GLY A 201 -3.92 -19.26 6.99
C GLY A 201 -3.04 -18.02 7.14
N ALA A 202 -2.70 -17.39 6.01
CA ALA A 202 -1.89 -16.18 5.95
C ALA A 202 -2.72 -14.88 6.06
N SER A 203 -3.99 -14.94 6.46
CA SER A 203 -4.88 -13.77 6.55
C SER A 203 -5.50 -13.60 7.92
N LEU A 204 -5.85 -12.36 8.27
CA LEU A 204 -6.78 -12.02 9.33
C LEU A 204 -8.10 -11.57 8.70
N ARG A 205 -9.23 -12.09 9.19
CA ARG A 205 -10.57 -11.73 8.73
C ARG A 205 -11.33 -10.98 9.81
N PHE A 206 -11.68 -9.73 9.52
CA PHE A 206 -12.48 -8.88 10.39
C PHE A 206 -13.92 -8.82 9.88
N GLU A 207 -14.79 -9.69 10.40
CA GLU A 207 -16.19 -9.82 9.96
C GLU A 207 -17.13 -8.81 10.62
N GLY A 208 -16.74 -8.21 11.74
CA GLY A 208 -17.58 -7.24 12.48
C GLY A 208 -17.64 -5.85 11.86
N GLY A 209 -16.74 -5.53 10.92
CA GLY A 209 -16.67 -4.24 10.23
C GLY A 209 -17.74 -4.07 9.15
N ARG A 210 -17.96 -2.83 8.73
CA ARG A 210 -18.84 -2.50 7.58
C ARG A 210 -18.10 -1.58 6.60
N PRO A 211 -17.55 -2.13 5.49
CA PRO A 211 -17.56 -3.55 5.09
C PRO A 211 -16.60 -4.41 5.93
N PRO A 212 -16.80 -5.74 5.96
CA PRO A 212 -15.78 -6.68 6.43
C PRO A 212 -14.48 -6.52 5.67
N VAL A 213 -13.34 -6.67 6.35
CA VAL A 213 -12.01 -6.51 5.76
C VAL A 213 -11.15 -7.75 5.97
N THR A 214 -10.29 -8.02 4.99
CA THR A 214 -9.25 -9.04 5.04
C THR A 214 -7.89 -8.34 5.08
N VAL A 215 -7.03 -8.76 6.00
CA VAL A 215 -5.60 -8.39 6.04
C VAL A 215 -4.80 -9.62 5.64
N LEU A 216 -4.14 -9.57 4.48
CA LEU A 216 -3.31 -10.65 3.96
C LEU A 216 -1.83 -10.38 4.23
N PHE A 217 -1.14 -11.36 4.82
CA PHE A 217 0.30 -11.31 5.06
C PHE A 217 1.09 -11.74 3.83
N LEU A 218 2.00 -10.86 3.41
CA LEU A 218 2.76 -10.99 2.16
C LEU A 218 4.28 -11.07 2.44
N PRO A 219 5.07 -11.53 1.46
CA PRO A 219 6.53 -11.47 1.53
C PRO A 219 7.07 -10.04 1.75
N GLY A 220 8.27 -9.91 2.31
CA GLY A 220 8.95 -8.61 2.41
C GLY A 220 8.43 -7.68 3.50
N GLY A 221 7.83 -8.23 4.57
CA GLY A 221 7.19 -7.45 5.63
C GLY A 221 5.87 -6.78 5.20
N ALA A 222 5.30 -7.18 4.06
CA ALA A 222 4.16 -6.52 3.47
C ALA A 222 2.81 -7.04 4.01
N THR A 223 1.81 -6.15 4.00
CA THR A 223 0.39 -6.49 4.19
C THR A 223 -0.44 -5.87 3.08
N ALA A 224 -1.49 -6.59 2.67
CA ALA A 224 -2.56 -6.06 1.85
C ALA A 224 -3.85 -6.07 2.68
N THR A 225 -4.47 -4.92 2.87
CA THR A 225 -5.78 -4.80 3.50
C THR A 225 -6.80 -4.37 2.46
N PHE A 226 -7.90 -5.10 2.37
CA PHE A 226 -8.97 -4.85 1.41
C PHE A 226 -10.33 -5.29 1.95
N PRO A 227 -11.43 -4.71 1.45
CA PRO A 227 -12.76 -5.22 1.75
C PRO A 227 -12.88 -6.66 1.24
N THR A 228 -13.42 -7.55 2.08
CA THR A 228 -13.71 -8.94 1.68
C THR A 228 -14.64 -8.97 0.46
N GLN A 229 -15.58 -8.00 0.41
CA GLN A 229 -16.41 -7.69 -0.74
C GLN A 229 -16.73 -6.20 -0.74
N ILE A 230 -16.56 -5.52 -1.89
CA ILE A 230 -17.02 -4.14 -2.07
C ILE A 230 -18.55 -4.15 -2.16
N GLN A 231 -19.21 -3.41 -1.27
CA GLN A 231 -20.66 -3.29 -1.22
C GLN A 231 -21.10 -1.90 -1.72
N PRO A 232 -22.05 -1.81 -2.68
CA PRO A 232 -22.58 -0.51 -3.10
C PRO A 232 -23.17 0.26 -1.91
N GLY A 233 -22.94 1.58 -1.87
CA GLY A 233 -23.49 2.43 -0.82
C GLY A 233 -22.73 2.39 0.52
N GLN A 234 -21.62 1.65 0.60
CA GLN A 234 -20.74 1.65 1.79
C GLN A 234 -19.38 2.25 1.43
N PRO A 235 -18.81 3.10 2.31
CA PRO A 235 -17.44 3.54 2.16
C PRO A 235 -16.50 2.34 2.33
N PHE A 236 -15.35 2.39 1.68
CA PHE A 236 -14.35 1.33 1.79
C PHE A 236 -12.95 1.91 1.53
N PHE A 237 -11.92 1.13 1.78
CA PHE A 237 -10.54 1.54 1.55
C PHE A 237 -9.71 0.39 1.02
N LEU A 238 -8.64 0.74 0.31
CA LEU A 238 -7.54 -0.18 -0.01
C LEU A 238 -6.33 0.27 0.80
N GLU A 239 -5.69 -0.65 1.49
CA GLU A 239 -4.51 -0.33 2.30
C GLU A 239 -3.36 -1.29 2.01
N MET A 240 -2.15 -0.76 2.05
CA MET A 240 -0.94 -1.56 2.16
C MET A 240 -0.20 -1.20 3.44
N GLY A 241 0.44 -2.16 4.07
CA GLY A 241 1.39 -1.91 5.15
C GLY A 241 2.74 -2.53 4.84
N TRP A 242 3.80 -1.91 5.35
CA TRP A 242 5.16 -2.37 5.24
C TRP A 242 5.84 -2.30 6.60
N LEU A 243 6.13 -3.46 7.18
CA LEU A 243 7.03 -3.58 8.32
C LEU A 243 8.47 -3.49 7.79
N ILE A 244 9.05 -2.31 7.88
CA ILE A 244 10.37 -1.98 7.29
C ILE A 244 11.46 -2.68 8.10
N ASN A 245 11.34 -2.61 9.43
CA ASN A 245 12.15 -3.31 10.42
C ASN A 245 11.23 -3.65 11.63
N PRO A 246 11.70 -4.40 12.65
CA PRO A 246 10.85 -4.84 13.75
C PRO A 246 10.08 -3.73 14.49
N ASP A 247 10.59 -2.49 14.45
CA ASP A 247 10.08 -1.37 15.25
C ASP A 247 9.56 -0.21 14.41
N LEU A 248 9.57 -0.32 13.08
CA LEU A 248 9.07 0.71 12.16
C LEU A 248 8.14 0.08 11.12
N ARG A 249 6.92 0.59 11.06
CA ARG A 249 5.91 0.19 10.10
C ARG A 249 5.30 1.41 9.43
N HIS A 250 5.17 1.34 8.12
CA HIS A 250 4.41 2.31 7.34
C HIS A 250 3.10 1.69 6.88
N ARG A 251 2.03 2.48 6.77
CA ARG A 251 0.76 2.09 6.14
C ARG A 251 0.31 3.18 5.19
N LEU A 252 -0.27 2.79 4.07
CA LEU A 252 -0.84 3.71 3.10
C LEU A 252 -2.25 3.28 2.78
N ILE A 253 -3.21 4.20 2.95
CA ILE A 253 -4.64 3.92 2.92
C ILE A 253 -5.29 4.82 1.86
N ARG A 254 -5.85 4.23 0.81
CA ARG A 254 -6.63 4.90 -0.23
C ARG A 254 -8.12 4.75 0.07
N SER A 255 -8.80 5.85 0.39
CA SER A 255 -10.18 5.82 0.92
C SER A 255 -11.23 6.25 -0.11
N TYR A 256 -12.34 5.53 -0.14
CA TYR A 256 -13.49 5.80 -1.00
C TYR A 256 -14.74 6.04 -0.15
N ASN A 257 -15.57 7.00 -0.56
CA ASN A 257 -16.84 7.26 0.11
C ASN A 257 -17.93 6.23 -0.28
N ALA A 258 -19.13 6.37 0.28
CA ALA A 258 -20.26 5.49 0.00
C ALA A 258 -20.72 5.48 -1.46
N GLN A 259 -20.41 6.52 -2.22
CA GLN A 259 -20.67 6.63 -3.66
C GLN A 259 -19.57 5.94 -4.49
N GLY A 260 -18.53 5.40 -3.86
CA GLY A 260 -17.38 4.79 -4.52
C GLY A 260 -16.41 5.81 -5.11
N THR A 261 -16.52 7.09 -4.77
CA THR A 261 -15.60 8.14 -5.21
C THR A 261 -14.38 8.15 -4.31
N TRP A 262 -13.19 8.25 -4.89
CA TRP A 262 -11.94 8.40 -4.14
C TRP A 262 -11.91 9.77 -3.45
N VAL A 263 -11.66 9.78 -2.13
CA VAL A 263 -11.72 10.99 -1.31
C VAL A 263 -10.41 11.37 -0.65
N SER A 264 -9.52 10.42 -0.36
CA SER A 264 -8.25 10.73 0.30
C SER A 264 -7.20 9.63 0.18
N LEU A 265 -5.96 10.00 0.48
CA LEU A 265 -4.85 9.08 0.70
C LEU A 265 -4.18 9.42 2.04
N THR A 266 -4.04 8.44 2.93
CA THR A 266 -3.45 8.62 4.25
C THR A 266 -2.20 7.78 4.40
N LEU A 267 -1.07 8.41 4.71
CA LEU A 267 0.16 7.76 5.11
C LEU A 267 0.23 7.71 6.64
N VAL A 268 0.46 6.53 7.20
CA VAL A 268 0.73 6.33 8.63
C VAL A 268 2.17 5.86 8.78
N VAL A 269 2.91 6.50 9.68
CA VAL A 269 4.25 6.09 10.11
C VAL A 269 4.17 5.77 11.59
N GLU A 270 4.38 4.51 11.96
CA GLU A 270 4.20 4.02 13.33
C GLU A 270 5.40 3.21 13.82
N HIS A 271 5.70 3.38 15.10
CA HIS A 271 6.79 2.72 15.80
C HIS A 271 6.28 1.79 16.88
N ARG A 272 6.89 0.61 16.99
CA ARG A 272 6.58 -0.32 18.08
C ARG A 272 7.02 0.30 19.40
N GLN A 273 6.15 0.26 20.40
CA GLN A 273 6.53 0.59 21.76
C GLN A 273 7.32 -0.58 22.37
N PRO A 274 8.41 -0.32 23.11
CA PRO A 274 9.07 -1.35 23.89
C PRO A 274 8.06 -2.06 24.79
N THR A 275 8.12 -3.38 24.82
CA THR A 275 7.48 -4.17 25.87
C THR A 275 8.37 -4.11 27.11
N ASP A 276 7.82 -3.61 28.22
CA ASP A 276 8.43 -3.73 29.55
C ASP A 276 8.57 -5.20 29.98
#